data_AF-A0A925H3Q2-F1
#
_entry.id   AF-A0A925H3Q2-F1
#
_cell.length_a   1.000
_cell.length_b   1.000
_cell.length_c   1.000
_cell.angle_alpha   90.00
_cell.angle_beta   90.00
_cell.angle_gamma   90.00
#
_symmetry.space_group_name_H-M   'P 1'
#
loop_
_entity.id
_entity.type
_entity.pdbx_description
1 polymer ?
#
loop_
_entity_poly.entity_id
_entity_poly.type
_entity_poly.pdbx_seq_one_letter_code
_entity_poly.pdbx_strand_id
1 'polypeptide(L)' 'MRRIIYSLGLILASLLIIHPADGLAQATGTIRGTVTLSDNDKPLHNVIITVVELRRSTETDEVGAFV' A
#
# COMPACT_ATOMS: atom_id res chain seq x y z
N MET A 1 35.01 10.46 -36.72
CA MET A 1 34.76 9.33 -35.80
C MET A 1 34.65 9.75 -34.32
N ARG A 2 35.57 10.56 -33.77
CA ARG A 2 35.47 11.08 -32.37
C ARG A 2 34.17 11.82 -32.02
N ARG A 3 33.65 12.66 -32.93
CA ARG A 3 32.39 13.42 -32.72
C ARG A 3 31.14 12.55 -32.56
N ILE A 4 31.11 11.38 -33.21
CA ILE A 4 29.97 10.44 -33.18
C ILE A 4 29.91 9.72 -31.82
N ILE A 5 31.07 9.47 -31.22
CA ILE A 5 31.18 8.83 -29.90
C ILE A 5 30.65 9.76 -28.80
N TYR A 6 30.94 11.07 -28.89
CA TYR A 6 30.42 12.05 -27.94
C TYR A 6 28.91 12.27 -28.07
N SER A 7 28.37 12.32 -29.30
CA SER A 7 26.93 12.46 -29.50
C SER A 7 26.15 11.20 -29.10
N LEU A 8 26.71 10.00 -29.28
CA LEU A 8 26.11 8.75 -28.78
C LEU A 8 26.11 8.70 -27.25
N GLY A 9 27.20 9.14 -26.61
CA GLY A 9 27.28 9.25 -25.15
C GLY A 9 26.31 10.27 -24.56
N LEU A 10 26.06 11.38 -25.27
CA LEU A 10 25.15 12.43 -24.82
C LEU A 10 23.68 12.03 -24.94
N ILE A 11 23.32 11.24 -25.96
CA ILE A 11 21.98 10.65 -26.13
C ILE A 11 21.72 9.56 -25.06
N LEU A 12 22.72 8.76 -24.74
CA LEU A 12 22.59 7.74 -23.69
C LEU A 12 22.47 8.38 -22.29
N ALA A 13 23.15 9.50 -22.07
CA ALA A 13 23.06 10.27 -20.83
C ALA A 13 21.70 10.99 -20.67
N SER A 14 21.11 11.49 -21.75
CA SER A 14 19.79 12.15 -21.69
C SER A 14 18.63 11.18 -21.50
N LEU A 15 18.76 9.92 -21.97
CA LEU A 15 17.74 8.89 -21.77
C LEU A 15 17.63 8.42 -20.30
N LEU A 16 18.69 8.58 -19.50
CA LEU A 16 18.70 8.19 -18.09
C LEU A 16 17.94 9.17 -17.18
N ILE A 17 17.76 10.42 -17.61
CA ILE A 17 17.20 11.51 -16.78
C ILE A 17 15.65 11.50 -16.78
N ILE A 18 15.03 10.77 -17.69
CA ILE A 18 13.56 10.73 -17.86
C ILE A 18 13.00 9.41 -17.31
N HIS A 19 13.30 9.10 -16.05
CA HIS A 19 12.51 8.10 -15.33
C HIS A 19 11.44 8.86 -14.56
N PRO A 20 10.17 8.84 -14.97
CA PRO A 20 9.11 9.30 -14.09
C PRO A 20 9.20 8.44 -12.82
N ALA A 21 9.43 9.08 -11.68
CA ALA A 21 9.40 8.45 -10.36
C ALA A 21 7.96 8.10 -9.96
N ASP A 22 7.16 7.61 -10.90
CA ASP A 22 5.77 7.18 -10.71
C ASP A 22 5.69 5.76 -10.12
N GLY A 23 6.74 5.35 -9.41
CA GLY A 23 6.78 4.12 -8.63
C GLY A 23 6.97 4.51 -7.18
N LEU A 24 5.88 4.57 -6.42
CA LEU A 24 5.77 4.30 -4.96
C LEU A 24 4.47 4.87 -4.33
N ALA A 25 3.47 5.30 -5.11
CA ALA A 25 2.11 5.42 -4.58
C ALA A 25 1.47 4.02 -4.53
N GLN A 26 1.98 3.14 -3.66
CA GLN A 26 1.16 2.00 -3.23
C GLN A 26 -0.09 2.62 -2.62
N ALA A 27 -1.26 2.41 -3.22
CA ALA A 27 -2.53 2.83 -2.63
C ALA A 27 -2.75 2.02 -1.33
N THR A 28 -2.13 2.46 -0.24
CA THR A 28 -2.31 1.92 1.09
C THR A 28 -3.61 2.47 1.65
N GLY A 29 -4.72 1.84 1.26
CA GLY A 29 -5.99 2.02 1.96
C GLY A 29 -5.91 1.43 3.36
N THR A 30 -6.62 2.04 4.31
CA THR A 30 -6.81 1.53 5.67
C THR A 30 -8.24 1.01 5.80
N ILE A 31 -8.40 -0.24 6.26
CA ILE A 31 -9.70 -0.82 6.56
C ILE A 31 -9.89 -0.70 8.07
N ARG A 32 -10.93 -0.01 8.51
CA ARG A 32 -11.21 0.19 9.93
C ARG A 32 -12.69 0.04 10.23
N GLY A 33 -13.01 -0.37 11.45
CA GLY A 33 -14.39 -0.52 11.88
C GLY A 33 -14.49 -1.01 13.32
N THR A 34 -15.71 -1.36 13.71
CA THR A 34 -16.03 -1.91 15.04
C THR A 34 -16.90 -3.15 14.86
N VAL A 35 -16.63 -4.21 15.62
CA VAL A 35 -17.41 -5.44 15.63
C VAL A 35 -18.30 -5.47 16.87
N THR A 36 -19.61 -5.57 16.66
CA THR A 36 -20.62 -5.64 17.72
C THR A 36 -21.50 -6.88 17.56
N LEU A 37 -22.06 -7.35 18.68
CA LEU A 37 -23.09 -8.38 18.67
C LEU A 37 -24.45 -7.74 18.36
N SER A 38 -25.19 -8.31 17.41
CA SER A 38 -26.45 -7.72 16.91
C SER A 38 -27.56 -7.62 17.96
N ASP A 39 -27.57 -8.49 18.97
CA ASP A 39 -28.69 -8.58 19.92
C ASP A 39 -28.71 -7.43 20.94
N ASN A 40 -27.53 -6.85 21.21
CA ASN A 40 -27.36 -5.89 22.31
C ASN A 40 -26.29 -4.82 22.04
N ASP A 41 -25.83 -4.70 20.79
CA ASP A 41 -24.75 -3.80 20.37
C ASP A 41 -23.45 -3.93 21.19
N LYS A 42 -23.26 -5.06 21.89
CA LYS A 42 -22.08 -5.27 22.74
C LYS A 42 -20.83 -5.38 21.85
N PRO A 43 -19.78 -4.58 22.09
CA PRO A 43 -18.53 -4.73 21.39
C PRO A 43 -17.87 -6.08 21.65
N LEU A 44 -17.27 -6.64 20.61
CA LEU A 44 -16.58 -7.93 20.66
C LEU A 44 -15.07 -7.72 20.57
N HIS A 45 -14.38 -7.96 21.68
CA HIS A 45 -12.92 -8.04 21.75
C HIS A 45 -12.42 -9.41 21.25
N ASN A 46 -11.15 -9.48 20.83
CA ASN A 46 -10.48 -10.70 20.38
C ASN A 46 -11.12 -11.37 19.14
N VAL A 47 -11.82 -10.61 18.31
CA VAL A 47 -12.36 -11.14 17.05
C VAL A 47 -11.28 -11.05 15.98
N ILE A 48 -11.03 -12.16 15.28
CA ILE A 48 -10.09 -12.21 14.17
C ILE A 48 -10.81 -11.80 12.87
N ILE A 49 -10.42 -10.67 12.29
CA ILE A 49 -10.83 -10.25 10.95
C ILE A 49 -9.75 -10.68 9.96
N THR A 50 -10.16 -11.35 8.88
CA THR A 50 -9.25 -11.72 7.78
C THR A 50 -9.75 -11.12 6.46
N VAL A 51 -8.91 -10.28 5.85
CA VAL A 51 -9.14 -9.70 4.53
C VAL A 51 -8.38 -10.53 3.50
N VAL A 52 -9.08 -11.49 2.91
CA VAL A 52 -8.49 -12.55 2.05
C VAL A 52 -7.76 -11.96 0.84
N GLU A 53 -8.35 -10.97 0.16
CA GLU A 53 -7.75 -10.31 -1.01
C GLU A 53 -6.39 -9.68 -0.68
N LEU A 54 -6.28 -9.08 0.51
CA LEU A 54 -5.07 -8.40 0.96
C LEU A 54 -4.11 -9.33 1.71
N ARG A 55 -4.51 -10.58 1.99
CA ARG A 55 -3.78 -11.53 2.84
C ARG A 55 -3.37 -10.93 4.19
N ARG A 56 -4.28 -10.15 4.79
CA ARG A 56 -4.07 -9.48 6.08
C ARG A 56 -5.08 -9.98 7.09
N SER A 57 -4.63 -10.11 8.33
CA SER A 57 -5.51 -10.38 9.46
C SER A 57 -5.19 -9.41 10.59
N THR A 58 -6.21 -9.04 11.35
CA THR A 58 -6.11 -8.19 12.54
C THR A 58 -7.11 -8.67 13.57
N GLU A 59 -6.95 -8.22 14.81
CA GLU A 59 -7.80 -8.59 15.93
C GLU A 59 -8.45 -7.33 16.51
N THR A 60 -9.70 -7.44 16.98
CA THR A 60 -10.37 -6.31 17.63
C THR A 60 -9.81 -6.02 19.01
N ASP A 61 -9.71 -4.73 19.35
CA ASP A 61 -9.32 -4.25 20.69
C ASP A 61 -10.44 -4.37 21.73
N GLU A 62 -10.20 -3.87 22.94
CA GLU A 62 -11.12 -3.96 24.09
C GLU A 62 -12.50 -3.32 23.83
N VAL A 63 -12.59 -2.37 22.90
CA VAL A 63 -13.83 -1.70 22.49
C VAL A 63 -14.36 -2.23 21.16
N GLY A 64 -13.85 -3.38 20.69
CA GLY A 64 -14.27 -4.05 19.47
C GLY A 64 -13.78 -3.39 18.19
N ALA A 65 -12.87 -2.41 18.26
CA ALA A 65 -12.37 -1.69 17.10
C ALA A 65 -11.18 -2.41 16.43
N PHE A 66 -11.02 -2.24 15.12
CA PHE A 66 -9.89 -2.76 14.34
C PHE A 66 -9.47 -1.76 13.26
N VAL A 67 -8.19 -1.82 12.86
CA VAL A 67 -7.54 -1.01 11.80
C VAL A 67 -6.52 -1.86 11.04
#